data_AF-A0A2N3EKF7-F1
#
_entry.id   AF-A0A2N3EKF7-F1
#
_cell.length_a   1.000
_cell.length_b   1.000
_cell.length_c   1.000
_cell.angle_alpha   90.00
_cell.angle_beta   90.00
_cell.angle_gamma   90.00
#
_symmetry.space_group_name_H-M   'P 1'
#
loop_
_entity.id
_entity.type
_entity.pdbx_description
1 polymer ?
#
loop_
_entity_poly.entity_id
_entity_poly.type
_entity_poly.pdbx_seq_one_letter_code
_entity_poly.pdbx_strand_id
1 'polypeptide(L)' 'EEMNRAQDATLGCDLFLAIGSSLQVYPAAGFPILAKRNGATLIILNREPTELDNIADLVIHDEIGPALVPVAMLN' A
#
# COMPACT_ATOMS: atom_id res chain seq x y z
N GLU A 1 13.32 15.73 3.11
CA GLU A 1 14.20 14.54 3.14
C GLU A 1 13.39 13.26 3.14
N GLU A 2 12.58 13.00 4.17
CA GLU A 2 11.74 11.78 4.25
C GLU A 2 10.80 11.57 3.06
N MET A 3 10.17 12.64 2.56
CA MET A 3 9.31 12.55 1.37
C MET A 3 10.07 12.13 0.10
N ASN A 4 11.32 12.58 -0.06
CA ASN A 4 12.14 12.19 -1.21
C ASN A 4 12.55 10.72 -1.08
N ARG A 5 12.97 10.30 0.13
CA ARG A 5 13.30 8.90 0.40
C ARG A 5 12.12 7.97 0.15
N ALA A 6 10.91 8.39 0.54
CA ALA A 6 9.68 7.65 0.27
C ALA A 6 9.39 7.57 -1.24
N GLN A 7 9.61 8.66 -1.99
CA GLN A 7 9.46 8.66 -3.43
C GLN A 7 10.46 7.73 -4.12
N ASP A 8 11.73 7.77 -3.72
CA ASP A 8 12.78 6.92 -4.28
C ASP A 8 12.48 5.43 -4.00
N ALA A 9 12.05 5.10 -2.77
CA ALA A 9 11.61 3.76 -2.43
C ALA A 9 10.37 3.32 -3.23
N THR A 10 9.42 4.23 -3.45
CA THR A 10 8.22 3.99 -4.27
C THR A 10 8.58 3.67 -5.72
N LEU A 11 9.53 4.40 -6.30
CA LEU A 11 10.00 4.17 -7.67
C LEU A 11 10.90 2.93 -7.81
N GLY A 12 11.52 2.48 -6.72
CA GLY A 12 12.37 1.29 -6.71
C GLY A 12 11.65 -0.02 -6.35
N CYS A 13 10.38 0.02 -5.95
CA CYS A 13 9.66 -1.17 -5.51
C CYS A 13 9.03 -1.95 -6.67
N ASP A 14 8.94 -3.27 -6.51
CA ASP A 14 8.15 -4.19 -7.32
C ASP A 14 6.79 -4.51 -6.68
N LEU A 15 6.66 -4.30 -5.37
CA LEU A 15 5.44 -4.37 -4.58
C LEU A 15 5.29 -3.14 -3.67
N PHE A 16 4.14 -2.50 -3.74
CA PHE A 16 3.70 -1.46 -2.80
C PHE A 16 2.53 -1.99 -1.97
N LEU A 17 2.72 -2.08 -0.66
CA LEU A 17 1.71 -2.55 0.29
C LEU A 17 1.22 -1.40 1.16
N ALA A 18 -0.01 -0.94 0.92
CA ALA A 18 -0.67 0.06 1.75
C ALA A 18 -1.46 -0.64 2.88
N ILE A 19 -1.12 -0.35 4.13
CA ILE A 19 -1.73 -1.00 5.31
C ILE A 19 -2.35 0.06 6.22
N GLY A 20 -3.64 -0.08 6.54
CA GLY A 20 -4.29 0.76 7.56
C GLY A 20 -4.39 2.24 7.21
N SER A 21 -4.49 2.56 5.92
CA SER A 21 -4.60 3.94 5.45
C SER A 21 -5.86 4.12 4.61
N SER A 22 -6.56 5.24 4.80
CA SER A 22 -7.67 5.64 3.91
C SER A 22 -7.20 6.12 2.54
N LEU A 23 -5.89 6.38 2.39
CA LEU A 23 -5.26 6.85 1.14
C LEU A 23 -5.84 8.18 0.61
N GLN A 24 -6.28 9.07 1.50
CA GLN A 24 -6.87 10.38 1.14
C GLN A 24 -5.94 11.58 1.36
N VAL A 25 -4.90 11.44 2.19
CA VAL A 25 -4.05 12.57 2.59
C VAL A 25 -2.81 12.67 1.69
N TYR A 26 -2.70 13.80 0.99
CA TYR A 26 -1.55 14.12 0.16
C TYR A 26 -0.40 14.75 0.98
N PRO A 27 0.86 14.48 0.62
CA PRO A 27 1.32 13.85 -0.63
C PRO A 27 1.37 12.31 -0.59
N ALA A 28 1.30 11.69 0.59
CA ALA A 28 1.53 10.26 0.76
C ALA A 28 0.53 9.37 -0.02
N ALA A 29 -0.73 9.80 -0.13
CA ALA A 29 -1.75 9.15 -0.96
C ALA A 29 -1.37 9.03 -2.45
N GLY A 30 -0.42 9.83 -2.93
CA GLY A 30 0.09 9.75 -4.30
C GLY A 30 1.06 8.58 -4.54
N PHE A 31 1.69 8.03 -3.50
CA PHE A 31 2.71 6.99 -3.66
C PHE A 31 2.17 5.65 -4.17
N PRO A 32 1.03 5.11 -3.68
CA PRO A 32 0.45 3.89 -4.26
C PRO A 32 0.16 4.03 -5.76
N ILE A 33 -0.35 5.20 -6.18
CA ILE A 33 -0.64 5.51 -7.58
C ILE A 33 0.67 5.57 -8.38
N LEU A 34 1.69 6.23 -7.84
CA LEU A 34 3.00 6.33 -8.47
C LEU A 34 3.65 4.95 -8.65
N ALA A 35 3.65 4.12 -7.61
CA ALA A 35 4.17 2.74 -7.66
C ALA A 35 3.44 1.93 -8.73
N LYS A 36 2.10 1.96 -8.73
CA LYS A 36 1.28 1.25 -9.72
C LYS A 36 1.58 1.69 -11.15
N ARG A 37 1.72 3.00 -11.38
CA ARG A 37 2.09 3.57 -12.69
C ARG A 37 3.52 3.19 -13.11
N ASN A 38 4.41 2.99 -12.15
CA ASN A 38 5.78 2.53 -12.36
C ASN A 38 5.89 1.00 -12.54
N GLY A 39 4.75 0.29 -12.57
CA GLY A 39 4.70 -1.15 -12.82
C GLY A 39 4.77 -2.03 -11.59
N ALA A 40 4.79 -1.45 -10.38
CA ALA A 40 4.73 -2.23 -9.15
C ALA A 40 3.34 -2.85 -8.97
N THR A 41 3.31 -3.99 -8.28
CA THR A 41 2.08 -4.58 -7.75
C THR A 41 1.58 -3.71 -6.61
N LEU A 42 0.30 -3.33 -6.62
CA LEU A 42 -0.33 -2.57 -5.55
C LEU A 42 -1.27 -3.47 -4.75
N ILE A 43 -0.99 -3.64 -3.45
CA ILE A 43 -1.85 -4.35 -2.51
C ILE A 43 -2.34 -3.38 -1.43
N ILE A 44 -3.63 -3.44 -1.13
CA ILE A 44 -4.25 -2.64 -0.07
C ILE A 44 -4.81 -3.58 1.00
N LEU A 45 -4.38 -3.39 2.24
CA LEU A 45 -4.95 -4.03 3.44
C LEU A 45 -5.57 -2.95 4.31
N ASN A 46 -6.90 -2.84 4.28
CA ASN A 46 -7.64 -1.89 5.09
C ASN A 46 -9.06 -2.38 5.36
N ARG A 47 -9.53 -2.21 6.60
CA ARG A 47 -10.86 -2.67 7.03
C ARG A 47 -11.99 -2.03 6.21
N GLU A 48 -11.81 -0.77 5.84
CA GLU A 48 -12.79 0.02 5.09
C GLU A 48 -12.31 0.23 3.64
N PRO A 49 -13.24 0.34 2.67
CA PRO A 49 -12.88 0.64 1.28
C PRO A 49 -12.05 1.92 1.14
N THR A 50 -11.15 1.93 0.17
CA THR A 50 -10.37 3.12 -0.19
C THR A 50 -10.72 3.61 -1.59
N GLU A 51 -10.41 4.87 -1.91
CA GLU A 51 -10.60 5.41 -3.26
C GLU A 51 -9.71 4.73 -4.31
N LEU A 52 -8.67 3.99 -3.88
CA LEU A 52 -7.70 3.33 -4.76
C LEU A 52 -7.95 1.83 -4.94
N ASP A 53 -9.02 1.28 -4.35
CA ASP A 53 -9.36 -0.14 -4.44
C ASP A 53 -9.52 -0.61 -5.90
N ASN A 54 -10.00 0.29 -6.78
CA ASN A 54 -10.22 0.00 -8.19
C ASN A 54 -8.93 -0.11 -9.03
N ILE A 55 -7.79 0.37 -8.54
CA ILE A 55 -6.49 0.29 -9.23
C ILE A 55 -5.54 -0.71 -8.58
N ALA A 56 -5.88 -1.24 -7.41
CA ALA A 56 -5.10 -2.24 -6.71
C ALA A 56 -5.20 -3.61 -7.41
N ASP A 57 -4.13 -4.38 -7.35
CA ASP A 57 -4.09 -5.77 -7.83
C ASP A 57 -4.76 -6.72 -6.84
N LEU A 58 -4.73 -6.37 -5.55
CA LEU A 58 -5.41 -7.09 -4.48
C LEU A 58 -5.86 -6.11 -3.40
N VAL A 59 -7.11 -6.28 -2.96
CA VAL A 59 -7.69 -5.56 -1.82
C VAL A 59 -8.12 -6.57 -0.78
N ILE A 60 -7.67 -6.37 0.45
CA ILE A 60 -8.01 -7.20 1.62
C ILE A 60 -8.75 -6.32 2.62
N HIS A 61 -10.06 -6.56 2.77
CA HIS A 61 -10.89 -5.90 3.76
C HIS A 61 -10.95 -6.69 5.06
N ASP A 62 -9.91 -6.55 5.86
CA ASP A 62 -9.77 -7.23 7.15
C ASP A 62 -9.03 -6.36 8.17
N GLU A 63 -9.04 -6.78 9.43
CA GLU A 63 -8.21 -6.21 10.48
C GLU A 63 -6.74 -6.60 10.28
N ILE A 64 -5.84 -5.61 10.42
CA ILE A 64 -4.41 -5.77 10.13
C ILE A 64 -3.77 -6.87 10.98
N GLY A 65 -4.09 -6.90 12.28
CA GLY A 65 -3.54 -7.88 13.22
C GLY A 65 -3.82 -9.32 12.78
N PRO A 66 -5.09 -9.74 12.73
CA PRO A 66 -5.46 -11.07 12.25
C PRO A 66 -4.90 -11.41 10.87
N ALA A 67 -4.93 -10.48 9.92
CA ALA A 67 -4.45 -10.71 8.56
C ALA A 67 -2.94 -10.96 8.48
N LEU A 68 -2.13 -10.26 9.29
CA LEU A 68 -0.67 -10.34 9.22
C LEU A 68 -0.05 -11.30 10.25
N VAL A 69 -0.75 -11.68 11.31
CA VAL A 69 -0.25 -12.62 12.33
C VAL A 69 0.30 -13.92 11.70
N PRO A 70 -0.40 -14.60 10.78
CA PRO A 70 0.12 -15.81 10.16
C PRO A 70 1.44 -15.58 9.41
N VAL A 71 1.59 -14.40 8.78
CA VAL A 71 2.78 -14.01 8.02
C VAL A 71 3.95 -13.66 8.94
N ALA A 72 3.66 -12.92 10.02
CA ALA A 72 4.68 -12.53 11.00
C ALA A 72 5.35 -13.73 11.70
N MET A 73 4.67 -14.88 11.73
CA MET A 73 5.14 -16.13 12.33
C MET A 73 5.91 -17.04 11.35
N LEU A 74 6.13 -16.62 10.09
CA LEU A 74 6.83 -17.42 9.07
C LEU A 74 8.36 -17.46 9.21
N ASN A 75 8.92 -16.94 10.31
CA ASN A 75 10.37 -16.84 10.54
C ASN A 75 10.82 -17.70 11.73
#